data_AF-A0A7C3N173-F1
#
_entry.id   AF-A0A7C3N173-F1
#
_cell.length_a   1.000
_cell.length_b   1.000
_cell.length_c   1.000
_cell.angle_alpha   90.00
_cell.angle_beta   90.00
_cell.angle_gamma   90.00
#
_symmetry.space_group_name_H-M   'P 1'
#
loop_
_entity.id
_entity.type
_entity.pdbx_description
1 polymer ?
#
loop_
_entity_poly.entity_id
_entity_poly.type
_entity_poly.pdbx_seq_one_letter_code
_entity_poly.pdbx_strand_id
1 'polypeptide(L)' 'KPVVFHLGKFDRIVPSEAGRQLYEAAGEPKQVYWYDAGHDVPLDLVIVRVLDFMDKNLLGKVSKRETKPLSEEHSIG' A
#
# COMPACT_ATOMS: atom_id res chain seq x y z
N LYS A 1 -4.15 2.69 17.41
CA LYS A 1 -3.08 1.78 16.91
C LYS A 1 -2.72 2.23 15.51
N PRO A 2 -1.45 2.10 15.07
CA PRO A 2 -1.03 2.49 13.73
C PRO A 2 -1.84 1.78 12.64
N VAL A 3 -2.24 2.49 11.59
CA VAL A 3 -2.96 1.91 10.44
C VAL A 3 -2.43 2.45 9.11
N VAL A 4 -2.37 1.57 8.10
CA VAL A 4 -2.06 1.94 6.71
C VAL A 4 -3.16 1.44 5.79
N PHE A 5 -3.63 2.32 4.90
CA PHE A 5 -4.66 2.04 3.92
C PHE A 5 -4.06 1.93 2.51
N HIS A 6 -4.53 0.96 1.74
CA HIS A 6 -4.14 0.74 0.34
C HIS A 6 -5.40 0.76 -0.51
N LEU A 7 -5.60 1.83 -1.28
CA LEU A 7 -6.88 2.11 -1.93
C LEU A 7 -6.71 2.33 -3.44
N GLY A 8 -7.51 1.62 -4.25
CA GLY A 8 -7.61 1.89 -5.69
C GLY A 8 -8.52 3.10 -5.95
N LYS A 9 -8.07 4.07 -6.75
CA LYS A 9 -8.88 5.24 -7.11
C LYS A 9 -10.13 4.88 -7.90
N PHE A 10 -10.07 3.78 -8.66
CA PHE A 10 -11.11 3.34 -9.58
C PHE A 10 -11.80 2.04 -9.12
N ASP A 11 -11.69 1.69 -7.84
CA ASP A 11 -12.38 0.52 -7.28
C ASP A 11 -13.90 0.69 -7.41
N ARG A 12 -14.52 -0.28 -8.09
CA ARG A 12 -15.97 -0.35 -8.36
C ARG A 12 -16.68 -1.40 -7.51
N ILE A 13 -15.94 -2.25 -6.80
CA ILE A 13 -16.46 -3.24 -5.85
C ILE A 13 -16.63 -2.56 -4.49
N VAL A 14 -15.58 -1.88 -4.01
CA VAL A 14 -15.61 -1.03 -2.83
C VAL A 14 -15.23 0.40 -3.25
N PRO A 15 -16.20 1.32 -3.36
CA PRO A 15 -15.90 2.67 -3.86
C PRO A 15 -14.78 3.36 -3.08
N SER A 16 -13.86 4.01 -3.79
CA SER A 16 -12.73 4.75 -3.23
C SER A 16 -13.13 5.76 -2.13
N GLU A 17 -14.31 6.36 -2.28
CA GLU A 17 -14.90 7.26 -1.30
C GLU A 17 -15.14 6.61 0.08
N ALA A 18 -15.53 5.33 0.14
CA ALA A 18 -15.69 4.61 1.40
C ALA A 18 -14.32 4.43 2.10
N GLY A 19 -13.27 4.14 1.32
CA GLY A 19 -11.90 4.08 1.83
C GLY A 19 -11.42 5.42 2.39
N ARG A 20 -11.76 6.54 1.72
CA ARG A 20 -11.47 7.89 2.20
C ARG A 20 -12.17 8.18 3.53
N GLN A 21 -13.47 7.87 3.63
CA GLN A 21 -14.23 8.07 4.87
C GLN A 21 -13.63 7.29 6.04
N LEU A 22 -13.23 6.04 5.82
CA LEU A 22 -12.60 5.23 6.87
C LEU A 22 -11.22 5.76 7.27
N TYR A 23 -10.41 6.20 6.31
CA TYR A 23 -9.13 6.84 6.59
C TYR A 23 -9.29 8.13 7.41
N GLU A 24 -10.25 8.97 7.05
CA GLU A 24 -10.54 10.23 7.76
C GLU A 24 -10.97 9.97 9.21
N ALA A 25 -11.83 8.97 9.43
CA ALA A 25 -12.30 8.57 10.76
C ALA A 25 -11.24 7.86 11.62
N ALA A 26 -10.20 7.29 11.01
CA ALA A 26 -9.14 6.60 11.75
C ALA A 26 -8.31 7.57 12.62
N GLY A 27 -7.81 7.08 13.76
CA GLY A 27 -6.90 7.81 14.63
C GLY A 27 -5.44 7.75 14.16
N GLU A 28 -4.57 8.55 14.80
CA GLU A 28 -3.13 8.60 14.51
C GLU A 28 -2.32 7.52 15.26
N PRO A 29 -1.15 7.09 14.73
CA PRO A 29 -0.61 7.44 13.41
C PRO A 29 -1.32 6.68 12.28
N LYS A 30 -1.68 7.39 11.19
CA LYS A 30 -2.26 6.77 10.00
C LYS A 30 -1.54 7.17 8.70
N GLN A 31 -1.63 6.30 7.71
CA GLN A 31 -1.08 6.52 6.38
C GLN A 31 -2.02 5.95 5.31
N VAL A 32 -2.02 6.55 4.11
CA VAL A 32 -2.79 6.06 2.97
C VAL A 32 -1.94 6.07 1.70
N TYR A 33 -2.07 5.02 0.90
CA TYR A 33 -1.55 4.93 -0.46
C TYR A 33 -2.71 4.80 -1.45
N TRP A 34 -2.76 5.73 -2.40
CA TRP A 34 -3.70 5.70 -3.52
C TRP A 34 -3.02 5.13 -4.76
N TYR A 35 -3.70 4.19 -5.42
CA TYR A 35 -3.23 3.56 -6.65
C TYR A 35 -4.13 3.97 -7.82
N ASP A 36 -3.54 4.27 -8.98
CA ASP A 36 -4.28 4.41 -10.25
C ASP A 36 -4.72 3.02 -10.75
N ALA A 37 -5.53 2.34 -9.94
CA ALA A 37 -5.99 0.97 -10.12
C ALA A 37 -7.45 0.81 -9.64
N GLY A 38 -8.05 -0.32 -10.00
CA GLY A 38 -9.36 -0.77 -9.49
C GLY A 38 -9.24 -1.49 -8.14
N HIS A 39 -10.05 -2.54 -7.95
CA HIS A 39 -9.98 -3.37 -6.75
C HIS A 39 -8.62 -4.07 -6.58
N ASP A 40 -8.07 -4.58 -7.69
CA ASP A 40 -6.78 -5.26 -7.72
C ASP A 40 -5.64 -4.23 -7.79
N VAL A 41 -5.19 -3.78 -6.62
CA VAL A 41 -4.01 -2.92 -6.45
C VAL A 41 -2.71 -3.68 -6.76
N PRO A 42 -1.60 -3.01 -7.14
CA PRO A 42 -0.34 -3.69 -7.47
C PRO A 42 0.28 -4.37 -6.24
N LEU A 43 0.02 -5.66 -6.08
CA LEU A 43 0.33 -6.42 -4.85
C LEU A 43 1.81 -6.39 -4.49
N ASP A 44 2.72 -6.50 -5.45
CA ASP A 44 4.16 -6.47 -5.19
C ASP A 44 4.59 -5.17 -4.48
N LEU A 45 4.05 -4.04 -4.92
CA LEU A 45 4.30 -2.74 -4.31
C LEU A 45 3.62 -2.60 -2.95
N VAL A 46 2.39 -3.14 -2.82
CA VAL A 46 1.64 -3.15 -1.56
C VAL A 46 2.40 -3.92 -0.49
N ILE A 47 2.91 -5.11 -0.81
CA ILE A 47 3.63 -5.99 0.12
C ILE A 47 4.85 -5.26 0.69
N VAL A 48 5.68 -4.64 -0.15
CA VAL A 48 6.86 -3.89 0.30
C VAL A 48 6.46 -2.78 1.28
N ARG A 49 5.45 -1.98 0.93
CA ARG A 49 4.95 -0.88 1.77
C ARG A 49 4.36 -1.36 3.11
N VAL A 50 3.65 -2.49 3.11
CA VAL A 50 3.09 -3.08 4.35
C VAL A 50 4.21 -3.53 5.28
N LEU A 51 5.20 -4.27 4.76
CA LEU A 51 6.32 -4.73 5.57
C LEU A 51 7.11 -3.56 6.16
N ASP A 52 7.29 -2.50 5.39
CA ASP A 52 7.94 -1.26 5.83
C ASP A 52 7.17 -0.56 6.93
N PHE A 53 5.84 -0.47 6.76
CA PHE A 53 4.96 0.09 7.76
C PHE A 53 5.03 -0.71 9.08
N MET A 54 5.04 -2.03 9.00
CA MET A 54 5.16 -2.90 10.18
C MET A 54 6.51 -2.74 10.88
N ASP A 55 7.62 -2.76 10.14
CA ASP A 55 8.95 -2.56 10.70
C ASP A 55 9.08 -1.22 11.44
N LYS A 56 8.55 -0.16 10.85
CA LYS A 56 8.57 1.18 11.45
C LYS A 56 7.69 1.28 12.70
N ASN A 57 6.45 0.80 12.62
CA ASN A 57 5.43 1.09 13.63
C ASN A 57 5.29 0.03 14.72
N LEU A 58 5.76 -1.20 14.47
CA LEU A 58 5.69 -2.29 15.44
C LEU A 58 7.06 -2.65 16.01
N LEU A 59 8.13 -2.49 15.22
CA LEU A 59 9.49 -2.89 15.62
C LEU A 59 10.44 -1.69 15.83
N GLY A 60 10.03 -0.47 15.50
CA GLY A 60 10.87 0.73 15.62
C GLY A 60 12.09 0.72 14.70
N LYS A 61 12.08 -0.08 13.63
CA LYS A 61 13.19 -0.19 12.68
C LYS A 61 13.07 0.84 11.56
N VAL A 62 14.20 1.34 11.07
CA VAL A 62 14.24 2.12 9.82
C VAL A 62 14.21 1.14 8.65
N SER A 63 13.16 1.19 7.82
CA SER A 63 13.05 0.35 6.63
C SER A 63 14.15 0.65 5.61
N LYS A 64 14.62 -0.39 4.92
CA LYS A 64 15.58 -0.32 3.80
C LYS A 64 15.04 -0.96 2.51
N ARG A 65 13.74 -1.22 2.38
CA ARG A 65 13.20 -1.92 1.20
C ARG A 65 13.00 -0.93 0.05
N GLU A 66 13.82 -1.06 -0.98
CA GLU A 66 13.62 -0.40 -2.27
C GLU A 66 12.77 -1.27 -3.20
N THR A 67 11.85 -0.66 -3.94
CA THR A 67 11.08 -1.35 -4.97
C THR A 67 11.88 -1.35 -6.28
N LYS A 68 12.52 -2.48 -6.60
CA LYS A 68 13.05 -2.69 -7.95
C LYS A 68 11.90 -3.17 -8.86
N PRO A 69 11.61 -2.53 -10.00
CA PRO A 69 10.56 -3.00 -10.90
C PRO A 69 10.91 -4.38 -11.46
N LEU A 70 9.97 -5.33 -11.40
CA LEU A 70 10.03 -6.63 -12.05
C LEU A 70 9.74 -6.44 -13.55
N SER A 71 10.70 -5.92 -14.30
CA SER A 71 10.59 -5.87 -15.77
C SER A 71 11.93 -6.13 -16.47
N GLU A 72 12.81 -6.94 -15.90
CA GLU A 72 14.01 -7.42 -16.59
C GLU A 72 14.39 -8.84 -16.14
N GLU A 73 13.54 -9.81 -16.47
CA GLU A 73 13.98 -11.19 -16.67
C GLU A 73 12.85 -11.93 -17.35
N HIS A 74 13.00 -12.16 -18.66
CA HIS A 74 12.53 -13.29 -19.48
C HIS A 74 12.71 -12.89 -20.96
N SER A 75 13.97 -12.68 -21.36
CA SER A 75 14.41 -12.89 -22.73
C SER A 75 15.58 -13.85 -22.65
N ILE A 76 15.24 -15.13 -22.49
CA ILE A 76 16.10 -16.22 -22.92
C ILE A 76 16.18 -16.10 -24.46
N GLY A 77 17.42 -16.19 -24.96
CA GLY A 77 17.80 -15.86 -26.33
C GLY A 77 17.19 -16.75 -27.41
#